data_AF-A0A7K2N226-F1
#
_entry.id   AF-A0A7K2N226-F1
#
_cell.length_a   1.000
_cell.length_b   1.000
_cell.length_c   1.000
_cell.angle_alpha   90.00
_cell.angle_beta   90.00
_cell.angle_gamma   90.00
#
_symmetry.space_group_name_H-M   'P 1'
#
loop_
_entity.id
_entity.type
_entity.pdbx_description
1 polymer ?
#
loop_
_entity_poly.entity_id
_entity_poly.type
_entity_poly.pdbx_seq_one_letter_code
_entity_poly.pdbx_strand_id
1 'polypeptide(L)'
;AVGVDGRPVELDIKESAQGGMGPHGLLIGATGSGKSELLRTLVLGLALSNSSETLNFVLVDFKGGATFLGLEELPHTSAVITNLADEAA
;
A
#
# COMPACT_ATOMS: atom_id res chain seq x y z
N ALA A 1 4.57 12.01 -4.02
CA ALA A 1 3.66 13.19 -4.13
C ALA A 1 4.45 14.45 -3.84
N VAL A 2 3.94 15.63 -4.21
CA VAL A 2 4.63 16.92 -3.98
C VAL A 2 3.75 17.80 -3.10
N GLY A 3 4.33 18.39 -2.06
CA GLY A 3 3.68 19.30 -1.13
C GLY A 3 3.43 20.67 -1.75
N VAL A 4 2.66 21.49 -1.03
CA VAL A 4 2.34 22.87 -1.46
C VAL A 4 3.57 23.77 -1.61
N ASP A 5 4.68 23.38 -1.00
CA ASP A 5 5.98 24.04 -1.05
C ASP A 5 6.91 23.47 -2.15
N GLY A 6 6.42 22.51 -2.96
CA GLY A 6 7.21 21.88 -4.01
C GLY A 6 8.13 20.75 -3.53
N ARG A 7 8.11 20.40 -2.24
CA ARG A 7 8.97 19.32 -1.71
C ARG A 7 8.27 17.95 -1.82
N PRO A 8 9.02 16.84 -1.93
CA PRO A 8 8.43 15.51 -1.85
C PRO A 8 7.67 15.32 -0.53
N VAL A 9 6.48 14.72 -0.61
CA VAL A 9 5.77 14.22 0.56
C VAL A 9 6.24 12.79 0.81
N GLU A 10 6.79 12.56 1.99
CA GLU A 10 7.21 11.24 2.47
C GLU A 10 6.17 10.67 3.44
N LEU A 11 6.02 9.34 3.44
CA LEU A 11 5.18 8.60 4.37
C LEU A 11 6.09 7.71 5.23
N ASP A 12 6.25 8.07 6.50
CA ASP A 12 7.02 7.27 7.46
C ASP A 12 6.07 6.42 8.30
N ILE A 13 6.00 5.12 8.01
CA ILE A 13 5.09 4.17 8.69
C ILE A 13 5.73 3.48 9.91
N LYS A 14 6.91 3.93 10.38
CA LYS A 14 7.48 3.41 11.62
C LYS A 14 6.64 3.82 12.83
N GLU A 15 6.89 3.15 13.95
CA GLU A 15 6.34 3.56 15.24
C GLU A 15 6.77 4.98 15.63
N SER A 16 5.92 5.67 16.39
CA SER A 16 6.17 7.04 16.82
C SER A 16 7.41 7.17 17.70
N ALA A 17 7.76 6.12 18.45
CA ALA A 17 9.00 6.06 19.24
C ALA A 17 10.27 6.15 18.37
N GLN A 18 10.18 5.80 17.09
CA GLN A 18 11.25 5.92 16.09
C GLN A 18 11.08 7.16 15.18
N GLY A 19 10.23 8.10 15.56
CA GLY A 19 9.94 9.33 14.84
C GLY A 19 8.96 9.18 13.66
N GLY A 20 8.35 8.00 13.48
CA GLY A 20 7.41 7.76 12.40
C GLY A 20 6.01 8.30 12.67
N MET A 21 5.14 8.22 11.65
CA MET A 21 3.74 8.65 11.70
C MET A 21 2.84 7.63 12.41
N GLY A 22 3.40 6.53 12.90
CA GLY A 22 2.70 5.42 13.54
C GLY A 22 2.59 4.19 12.64
N PRO A 23 2.41 3.00 13.24
CA PRO A 23 2.46 1.73 12.51
C PRO A 23 1.22 1.46 11.64
N HIS A 24 0.16 2.25 11.80
CA HIS A 24 -1.14 2.04 11.15
C HIS A 24 -1.65 3.35 10.59
N GLY A 25 -2.30 3.28 9.42
CA GLY A 25 -2.87 4.43 8.73
C GLY A 25 -4.21 4.11 8.08
N LEU A 26 -4.93 5.16 7.69
CA LEU A 26 -6.23 5.07 7.03
C LEU A 26 -6.19 5.90 5.74
N LEU A 27 -6.53 5.27 4.61
CA LEU A 27 -6.68 5.93 3.32
C LEU A 27 -8.12 5.85 2.85
N ILE A 28 -8.79 7.00 2.76
CA ILE A 28 -10.16 7.14 2.26
C ILE A 28 -10.09 7.85 0.90
N GLY A 29 -10.83 7.33 -0.07
CA GLY A 29 -10.97 7.97 -1.37
C GLY A 29 -12.20 7.46 -2.11
N ALA A 30 -12.97 8.38 -2.70
CA ALA A 30 -14.09 8.04 -3.58
C ALA A 30 -13.60 7.39 -4.88
N THR A 31 -14.49 6.74 -5.63
CA THR A 31 -14.19 6.23 -6.97
C THR A 31 -13.65 7.35 -7.84
N GLY A 32 -12.54 7.10 -8.55
CA GLY A 32 -11.87 8.09 -9.41
C GLY A 32 -10.90 9.02 -8.69
N SER A 33 -10.80 8.99 -7.35
CA SER A 33 -9.84 9.83 -6.60
C SER A 33 -8.36 9.38 -6.69
N GLY A 34 -8.10 8.23 -7.31
CA GLY A 34 -6.73 7.68 -7.41
C GLY A 34 -6.30 6.80 -6.23
N LYS A 35 -7.21 6.39 -5.33
CA LYS A 35 -6.89 5.49 -4.20
C LYS A 35 -6.09 4.25 -4.62
N SER A 36 -6.52 3.55 -5.67
CA SER A 36 -5.83 2.35 -6.15
C SER A 36 -4.41 2.65 -6.65
N GLU A 37 -4.23 3.77 -7.35
CA GLU A 37 -2.92 4.18 -7.85
C GLU A 37 -1.97 4.58 -6.71
N LEU A 38 -2.49 5.27 -5.70
CA LEU A 38 -1.72 5.62 -4.50
C LEU A 38 -1.27 4.37 -3.74
N LEU A 39 -2.14 3.36 -3.59
CA LEU A 39 -1.77 2.09 -2.95
C LEU A 39 -0.69 1.35 -3.73
N ARG A 40 -0.81 1.25 -5.07
CA ARG A 40 0.22 0.66 -5.93
C ARG A 40 1.55 1.41 -5.79
N THR A 41 1.51 2.73 -5.82
CA THR A 41 2.69 3.59 -5.68
C THR A 41 3.37 3.39 -4.32
N LEU A 42 2.59 3.30 -3.24
CA LEU A 42 3.11 3.05 -1.89
C LEU A 42 3.79 1.68 -1.80
N VAL A 43 3.13 0.62 -2.24
CA VAL A 43 3.68 -0.75 -2.20
C VAL A 43 4.97 -0.83 -3.02
N LEU A 44 4.97 -0.31 -4.24
CA LEU A 44 6.17 -0.30 -5.09
C LEU A 44 7.29 0.56 -4.51
N GLY A 45 6.98 1.73 -3.94
CA GLY A 45 7.98 2.58 -3.29
C GLY A 45 8.65 1.89 -2.10
N LEU A 46 7.87 1.16 -1.30
CA LEU A 46 8.40 0.35 -0.20
C LEU A 46 9.23 -0.84 -0.72
N ALA A 47 8.77 -1.54 -1.77
CA ALA A 47 9.50 -2.65 -2.37
C ALA A 47 10.85 -2.23 -2.98
N LEU A 48 10.91 -1.04 -3.58
CA LEU A 48 12.15 -0.48 -4.17
C LEU A 48 13.17 -0.03 -3.12
N SER A 49 12.73 0.27 -1.90
CA SER A 49 13.59 0.81 -0.83
C SER A 49 13.95 -0.20 0.26
N ASN A 50 13.35 -1.39 0.24
CA ASN A 50 13.54 -2.41 1.27
C ASN A 50 13.75 -3.79 0.64
N SER A 51 14.57 -4.64 1.25
CA SER A 51 14.69 -6.05 0.86
C SER A 51 13.45 -6.85 1.25
N SER A 52 13.11 -7.89 0.47
CA SER A 52 12.06 -8.85 0.85
C SER A 52 12.41 -9.65 2.11
N GLU A 53 13.69 -9.67 2.52
CA GLU A 53 14.11 -10.27 3.79
C GLU A 53 13.66 -9.45 5.01
N THR A 54 13.42 -8.15 4.84
CA THR A 54 13.09 -7.23 5.93
C THR A 54 11.68 -6.64 5.85
N LEU A 55 11.00 -6.82 4.71
CA LEU A 55 9.64 -6.32 4.50
C LEU A 55 8.84 -7.29 3.63
N ASN A 56 7.69 -7.71 4.13
CA ASN A 56 6.72 -8.53 3.39
C ASN A 56 5.37 -7.83 3.28
N PHE A 57 4.63 -8.12 2.21
CA PHE A 57 3.29 -7.61 1.96
C PHE A 57 2.23 -8.69 2.00
N VAL A 58 1.09 -8.35 2.60
CA VAL A 58 -0.18 -9.04 2.41
C VAL A 58 -1.14 -8.03 1.80
N LEU A 59 -1.52 -8.24 0.55
CA LEU A 59 -2.31 -7.29 -0.23
C LEU A 59 -3.75 -7.78 -0.30
N VAL A 60 -4.71 -6.97 0.14
CA VAL A 60 -6.12 -7.37 0.24
C VAL A 60 -7.02 -6.42 -0.53
N ASP A 61 -7.78 -6.91 -1.52
CA ASP A 61 -8.78 -6.16 -2.26
C ASP A 61 -10.19 -6.78 -2.10
N PHE A 62 -11.05 -6.11 -1.34
CA PHE A 62 -12.37 -6.63 -0.98
C PHE A 62 -13.33 -6.77 -2.16
N LYS A 63 -13.29 -5.84 -3.14
CA LYS A 63 -14.31 -5.77 -4.21
C LYS A 63 -13.94 -6.55 -5.47
N GLY A 64 -12.87 -7.36 -5.43
CA GLY A 64 -12.37 -8.03 -6.63
C GLY A 64 -11.70 -7.07 -7.61
N GLY A 65 -11.20 -5.93 -7.13
CA GLY A 65 -10.52 -4.95 -7.97
C GLY A 65 -9.16 -5.46 -8.49
N ALA A 66 -8.70 -4.87 -9.60
CA ALA A 66 -7.38 -5.11 -10.16
C ALA A 66 -6.28 -4.25 -9.48
N THR A 67 -6.53 -3.74 -8.27
CA THR A 67 -5.63 -2.78 -7.60
C THR A 67 -4.22 -3.34 -7.51
N PHE A 68 -4.08 -4.60 -7.08
CA PHE A 68 -2.78 -5.23 -6.84
C PHE A 68 -2.33 -6.18 -7.94
N LEU A 69 -2.99 -6.19 -9.11
CA LEU A 69 -2.61 -7.05 -10.23
C LEU A 69 -1.16 -6.76 -10.67
N GLY A 70 -0.37 -7.83 -10.78
CA GLY A 70 1.07 -7.83 -11.08
C GLY A 70 1.97 -7.63 -9.85
N LEU A 71 1.42 -7.29 -8.68
CA LEU A 71 2.21 -7.12 -7.44
C LEU A 71 2.41 -8.45 -6.69
N GLU A 72 1.65 -9.49 -7.05
CA GLU A 72 1.87 -10.88 -6.62
C GLU A 72 3.22 -11.44 -7.05
N GLU A 73 3.84 -10.89 -8.09
CA GLU A 73 5.14 -11.33 -8.61
C GLU A 73 6.34 -10.76 -7.81
N LEU A 74 6.09 -9.79 -6.93
CA LEU A 74 7.16 -9.21 -6.11
C LEU A 74 7.66 -10.23 -5.07
N PRO A 75 8.98 -10.32 -4.84
CA PRO A 75 9.52 -11.24 -3.82
C PRO A 75 9.08 -10.87 -2.39
N HIS A 76 8.63 -9.63 -2.17
CA HIS A 76 8.06 -9.16 -0.91
C HIS A 76 6.63 -9.68 -0.67
N THR A 77 5.90 -10.06 -1.71
CA THR A 77 4.47 -10.36 -1.59
C THR A 77 4.27 -11.79 -1.10
N SER A 78 3.76 -11.93 0.12
CA SER A 78 3.45 -13.24 0.71
C SER A 78 2.08 -13.76 0.27
N ALA A 79 1.11 -12.86 0.06
CA ALA A 79 -0.22 -13.22 -0.40
C ALA A 79 -0.93 -12.02 -1.04
N VAL A 80 -1.74 -12.31 -2.07
CA VAL A 80 -2.76 -11.39 -2.60
C VAL A 80 -4.13 -12.03 -2.41
N ILE A 81 -4.97 -11.39 -1.62
CA ILE A 81 -6.32 -11.85 -1.30
C ILE A 81 -7.29 -10.90 -1.99
N THR A 82 -8.16 -11.42 -2.85
CA THR A 82 -9.11 -10.62 -3.61
C THR A 82 -10.49 -11.26 -3.59
N ASN A 83 -11.49 -10.48 -4.00
CA ASN A 83 -12.87 -10.93 -4.20
C ASN A 83 -13.53 -11.55 -2.95
N LEU A 84 -13.20 -11.02 -1.77
CA LEU A 84 -13.79 -11.43 -0.48
C LEU A 84 -15.28 -11.07 -0.35
N ALA A 85 -15.81 -10.22 -1.23
CA ALA A 85 -17.22 -9.84 -1.21
C ALA A 85 -18.17 -11.03 -1.41
N ASP A 86 -17.75 -12.03 -2.20
CA ASP A 86 -18.57 -13.22 -2.49
C ASP A 86 -18.56 -14.23 -1.32
N GLU A 87 -17.55 -14.19 -0.44
CA GLU A 87 -17.44 -15.10 0.72
C GLU A 87 -18.12 -14.55 1.98
N ALA A 88 -18.43 -13.26 2.02
CA ALA A 88 -19.08 -12.59 3.14
C ALA A 88 -20.61 -12.52 3.04
N ALA A 89 -21.20 -13.15 2.02
CA ALA A 89 -22.63 -13.21 1.73
C ALA A 89 -23.21 -14.61 2.04
#